data_AF-Q2J4G7-F1
#
_entry.id   AF-Q2J4G7-F1
#
_cell.length_a   1.000
_cell.length_b   1.000
_cell.length_c   1.000
_cell.angle_alpha   90.00
_cell.angle_beta   90.00
_cell.angle_gamma   90.00
#
_symmetry.space_group_name_H-M   'P 1'
#
loop_
_entity.id
_entity.type
_entity.pdbx_description
1 polymer ?
#
loop_
_entity_poly.entity_id
_entity_poly.type
_entity_poly.pdbx_seq_one_letter_code
_entity_poly.pdbx_strand_id
1 'polypeptide(L)'
;MNSTYDVGDIVVAVKALRNDGTYPDPAIAVGEVLVEAGTRGQVINVGLYLQEHIVYAVAFDHGRIVGALERELVSPEQWQQAAAVAAGTAAPAATTTATSSATAPATGTATAGGKEGRS
;
A
#
# COMPACT_ATOMS: atom_id res chain seq x y z
N MET A 1 13.57 -4.56 11.65
CA MET A 1 12.50 -3.55 11.64
C MET A 1 11.60 -3.87 10.47
N ASN A 2 10.32 -4.11 10.70
CA ASN A 2 9.36 -4.38 9.62
C ASN A 2 8.50 -3.13 9.49
N SER A 3 8.93 -2.19 8.65
CA SER A 3 8.05 -1.08 8.23
C SER A 3 6.98 -1.66 7.31
N THR A 4 5.72 -1.33 7.57
CA THR A 4 4.59 -1.78 6.75
C THR A 4 4.53 -1.02 5.42
N TYR A 5 5.02 0.22 5.41
CA TYR A 5 5.06 1.09 4.23
C TYR A 5 6.49 1.53 3.94
N ASP A 6 6.82 1.69 2.66
CA ASP A 6 8.11 2.20 2.20
C ASP A 6 7.98 3.59 1.55
N VAL A 7 9.12 4.23 1.29
CA VAL A 7 9.16 5.53 0.63
C VAL A 7 8.65 5.37 -0.81
N GLY A 8 7.67 6.19 -1.18
CA GLY A 8 6.98 6.13 -2.46
C GLY A 8 5.59 5.50 -2.40
N ASP A 9 5.26 4.78 -1.32
CA ASP A 9 3.95 4.16 -1.17
C ASP A 9 2.83 5.19 -1.00
N ILE A 10 1.68 4.86 -1.58
CA ILE A 10 0.46 5.66 -1.45
C ILE A 10 -0.33 5.16 -0.25
N VAL A 11 -0.68 6.08 0.63
CA VAL A 11 -1.42 5.81 1.87
C VAL A 11 -2.59 6.78 2.02
N VAL A 12 -3.59 6.38 2.81
CA VAL A 12 -4.77 7.18 3.13
C VAL A 12 -4.86 7.34 4.63
N ALA A 13 -5.07 8.56 5.11
CA ALA A 13 -5.28 8.83 6.52
C ALA A 13 -6.66 8.30 6.95
N VAL A 14 -6.73 7.37 7.90
CA VAL A 14 -8.04 6.87 8.41
C VAL A 14 -8.61 7.73 9.51
N LYS A 15 -7.78 8.57 10.13
CA LYS A 15 -8.13 9.47 11.22
C LYS A 15 -7.63 10.87 10.90
N ALA A 16 -8.29 11.86 11.48
CA ALA A 16 -7.84 13.25 11.39
C ALA A 16 -6.49 13.39 12.10
N LEU A 17 -5.46 13.80 11.35
CA LEU A 17 -4.12 14.06 11.89
C LEU A 17 -4.11 15.47 12.48
N ARG A 18 -3.68 15.57 13.74
CA ARG A 18 -3.62 16.83 14.48
C ARG A 18 -2.20 17.30 14.67
N ASN A 19 -2.01 18.61 14.84
CA ASN A 19 -0.71 19.18 15.09
C ASN A 19 -0.22 18.74 16.48
N ASP A 20 0.79 17.88 16.55
CA ASP A 20 1.44 17.52 17.83
C ASP A 20 2.56 18.53 18.22
N GLY A 21 2.69 19.63 17.48
CA GLY A 21 3.74 20.63 17.66
C GLY A 21 4.98 20.40 16.81
N THR A 22 5.01 19.36 15.97
CA THR A 22 6.08 19.10 15.01
C THR A 22 5.89 19.84 13.67
N TYR A 23 4.71 20.43 13.44
CA TYR A 23 4.45 21.12 12.19
C TYR A 23 5.09 22.52 12.18
N PRO A 24 5.85 22.90 11.12
CA PRO A 24 6.67 24.11 11.11
C PRO A 24 5.88 25.42 10.96
N ASP A 25 4.58 25.37 10.67
CA ASP A 25 3.76 26.56 10.46
C ASP A 25 3.26 27.14 11.80
N PRO A 26 3.68 28.37 12.18
CA PRO A 26 3.26 29.01 13.42
C PRO A 26 1.79 29.47 13.40
N ALA A 27 1.13 29.51 12.24
CA ALA A 27 -0.28 29.87 12.14
C ALA A 27 -1.22 28.72 12.55
N ILE A 28 -0.73 27.48 12.60
CA ILE A 28 -1.52 26.29 12.96
C ILE A 28 -1.26 25.94 14.42
N ALA A 29 -2.29 26.05 15.24
CA ALA A 29 -2.16 25.77 16.68
C ALA A 29 -1.94 24.28 16.95
N VAL A 30 -1.26 23.96 18.06
CA VAL A 30 -1.14 22.58 18.55
C VAL A 30 -2.55 22.03 18.83
N GLY A 31 -2.85 20.83 18.31
CA GLY A 31 -4.15 20.19 18.40
C GLY A 31 -5.11 20.49 17.24
N GLU A 32 -4.79 21.44 16.37
CA GLU A 32 -5.56 21.74 15.15
C GLU A 32 -5.44 20.61 14.13
N VAL A 33 -6.49 20.38 13.33
CA VAL A 33 -6.52 19.33 12.31
C VAL A 33 -5.74 19.79 11.08
N LEU A 34 -4.65 19.09 10.75
CA LEU A 34 -3.90 19.34 9.51
C LEU A 34 -4.48 18.57 8.33
N VAL A 35 -4.93 17.35 8.58
CA VAL A 35 -5.37 16.43 7.52
C VAL A 35 -6.65 15.77 7.99
N GLU A 36 -7.66 15.76 7.14
CA GLU A 36 -8.92 15.08 7.41
C GLU A 36 -8.80 13.58 7.14
N ALA A 37 -9.70 12.80 7.74
CA ALA A 37 -9.78 11.38 7.42
C ALA A 37 -10.24 11.21 5.95
N GLY A 38 -9.56 10.35 5.21
CA GLY A 38 -9.80 10.05 3.81
C GLY A 38 -8.88 10.80 2.83
N THR A 39 -8.04 11.71 3.32
CA THR A 39 -7.04 12.37 2.48
C THR A 39 -5.93 11.39 2.09
N ARG A 40 -5.59 11.38 0.80
CA ARG A 40 -4.50 10.57 0.25
C ARG A 40 -3.17 11.32 0.34
N GLY A 41 -2.09 10.56 0.51
CA GLY A 41 -0.74 11.08 0.48
C GLY A 41 0.28 10.02 0.09
N GLN A 42 1.51 10.47 -0.13
CA GLN A 42 2.65 9.62 -0.46
C GLN A 42 3.66 9.63 0.68
N VAL A 43 4.14 8.47 1.07
CA VAL A 43 5.23 8.34 2.05
C VAL A 43 6.52 8.88 1.42
N ILE A 44 7.11 9.91 2.02
CA ILE A 44 8.38 10.49 1.55
C ILE A 44 9.56 10.17 2.47
N ASN A 45 9.27 9.75 3.71
CA ASN A 45 10.30 9.37 4.69
C ASN A 45 9.72 8.43 5.74
N VAL A 46 10.54 7.51 6.25
CA VAL A 46 10.21 6.61 7.35
C VAL A 46 11.21 6.84 8.47
N GLY A 47 10.72 7.33 9.60
CA GLY A 47 11.54 7.69 10.75
C GLY A 47 11.10 6.99 12.03
N LEU A 48 11.83 7.27 13.10
CA LEU A 48 11.49 6.86 14.46
C LEU A 48 11.28 8.11 15.31
N TYR A 49 10.18 8.16 16.04
CA TYR A 49 9.93 9.12 17.10
C TYR A 49 10.31 8.49 18.45
N LEU A 50 11.13 9.21 19.22
CA LEU A 50 11.67 8.76 20.51
C LEU A 50 12.31 7.35 20.47
N GLN A 51 12.79 6.91 19.31
CA GLN A 51 13.38 5.59 19.05
C GLN A 51 12.45 4.37 19.26
N GLU A 52 11.25 4.57 19.80
CA GLU A 52 10.28 3.51 20.14
C GLU A 52 9.12 3.43 19.14
N HIS A 53 8.75 4.53 18.48
CA HIS A 53 7.59 4.59 17.59
C HIS A 53 7.99 4.88 16.15
N ILE A 54 7.53 4.06 15.19
CA ILE A 54 7.70 4.35 13.76
C ILE A 54 6.76 5.49 13.36
N VAL A 55 7.31 6.51 12.72
CA VAL A 55 6.56 7.64 12.17
C VAL A 55 6.85 7.77 10.68
N TYR A 56 5.79 7.77 9.88
CA TYR A 56 5.85 7.94 8.44
C TYR A 56 5.62 9.41 8.11
N ALA A 57 6.57 10.05 7.44
CA ALA A 57 6.34 11.38 6.88
C ALA A 57 5.60 11.22 5.56
N VAL A 58 4.35 11.69 5.53
CA VAL A 58 3.48 11.58 4.36
C VAL A 58 3.25 12.97 3.79
N ALA A 59 3.54 13.13 2.51
CA ALA A 59 3.18 14.30 1.72
C ALA A 59 1.74 14.14 1.24
N PHE A 60 0.82 14.92 1.80
CA PHE A 60 -0.59 14.91 1.42
C PHE A 60 -0.86 15.85 0.23
N ASP A 61 -1.94 15.59 -0.52
CA ASP A 61 -2.35 16.40 -1.68
C ASP A 61 -2.57 17.88 -1.39
N HIS A 62 -2.81 18.24 -0.12
CA HIS A 62 -2.90 19.65 0.32
C HIS A 62 -1.54 20.37 0.37
N GLY A 63 -0.46 19.74 -0.08
CA GLY A 63 0.90 20.30 -0.09
C GLY A 63 1.59 20.31 1.27
N ARG A 64 1.03 19.61 2.26
CA ARG A 64 1.56 19.55 3.63
C ARG A 64 2.20 18.20 3.90
N ILE A 65 3.36 18.22 4.56
CA ILE A 65 4.04 17.02 5.03
C ILE A 65 3.71 16.84 6.50
N VAL A 66 3.12 15.70 6.85
CA VAL A 66 2.69 15.40 8.22
C VAL A 66 3.20 14.02 8.62
N GLY A 67 3.70 13.93 9.86
CA GLY A 67 4.07 12.65 10.47
C GLY A 67 2.82 11.90 10.92
N ALA A 68 2.67 10.65 10.48
CA ALA A 68 1.57 9.78 10.86
C ALA A 68 2.09 8.43 11.36
N LEU A 69 1.38 7.84 12.31
CA LEU A 69 1.69 6.49 12.81
C LEU A 69 1.13 5.43 11.87
N GLU A 70 1.67 4.21 11.92
CA GLU A 70 1.17 3.07 11.13
C GLU A 70 -0.34 2.86 11.31
N ARG A 71 -0.81 2.93 12.56
CA ARG A 71 -2.22 2.74 12.94
C ARG A 71 -3.16 3.84 12.43
N GLU A 72 -2.62 4.92 11.86
CA GLU A 72 -3.36 6.07 11.34
C GLU A 72 -3.38 6.08 9.81
N LEU A 73 -2.67 5.14 9.18
CA LEU A 73 -2.53 5.02 7.73
C LEU A 73 -3.03 3.64 7.26
N VAL A 74 -3.69 3.64 6.11
CA VAL A 74 -4.07 2.42 5.40
C VAL A 74 -3.70 2.50 3.94
N SER A 75 -3.59 1.35 3.28
CA SER A 75 -3.44 1.33 1.83
C SER A 75 -4.72 1.83 1.12
N PRO A 76 -4.61 2.38 -0.10
CA PRO A 76 -5.78 2.80 -0.86
C PRO A 76 -6.77 1.65 -1.11
N GLU A 77 -6.31 0.40 -1.25
CA GLU A 77 -7.23 -0.75 -1.39
C GLU A 77 -8.00 -1.00 -0.08
N GLN A 78 -7.32 -0.93 1.07
CA GLN A 78 -7.97 -1.08 2.38
C GLN A 78 -9.00 0.02 2.63
N TRP A 79 -8.68 1.26 2.24
CA TRP A 79 -9.63 2.39 2.31
C TRP A 79 -10.87 2.14 1.46
N GLN A 80 -10.70 1.65 0.22
CA GLN A 80 -11.81 1.31 -0.66
C GLN A 80 -12.69 0.22 -0.09
N GLN A 81 -12.10 -0.82 0.51
CA GLN A 81 -12.85 -1.89 1.18
C GLN A 81 -13.64 -1.36 2.37
N ALA A 82 -13.03 -0.54 3.23
CA ALA A 82 -13.71 0.08 4.37
C ALA A 82 -14.90 0.96 3.93
N ALA A 83 -14.70 1.75 2.86
CA ALA A 83 -15.76 2.58 2.28
C ALA A 83 -16.89 1.74 1.67
N ALA A 84 -16.57 0.63 1.00
CA ALA A 84 -17.57 -0.28 0.43
C ALA A 84 -18.44 -0.94 1.51
N VAL A 85 -17.85 -1.34 2.65
CA VAL A 85 -18.58 -1.90 3.80
C VAL A 85 -19.50 -0.87 4.43
N ALA A 86 -19.06 0.39 4.56
CA ALA A 86 -19.88 1.48 5.09
C ALA A 86 -21.08 1.83 4.20
N ALA A 87 -20.96 1.65 2.88
CA ALA A 87 -22.00 1.95 1.90
C ALA A 87 -23.11 0.89 1.78
N GLY A 88 -23.13 -0.15 2.64
CA GLY A 88 -24.23 -1.12 2.70
C GLY A 88 -24.45 -1.94 1.43
N THR A 89 -23.44 -2.05 0.56
CA THR A 89 -23.51 -2.92 -0.62
C THR A 89 -22.87 -4.26 -0.28
N ALA A 90 -23.68 -5.32 -0.35
CA ALA A 90 -23.20 -6.69 -0.41
C ALA A 90 -22.15 -6.83 -1.53
N ALA A 91 -21.07 -7.54 -1.23
CA ALA A 91 -19.94 -7.87 -2.11
C ALA A 91 -20.18 -7.75 -3.63
N PRO A 92 -19.23 -7.15 -4.38
CA PRO A 92 -18.83 -7.73 -5.65
C PRO A 92 -17.64 -8.66 -5.39
N ALA A 93 -17.88 -9.95 -5.63
CA ALA A 93 -16.80 -10.83 -6.03
C ALA A 93 -16.22 -10.39 -7.39
N ALA A 94 -14.96 -10.82 -7.63
CA ALA A 94 -14.12 -10.74 -8.83
C ALA A 94 -13.23 -9.48 -8.91
N THR A 95 -11.90 -9.60 -8.95
CA THR A 95 -11.06 -10.59 -9.67
C THR A 95 -9.80 -10.90 -8.83
N THR A 96 -9.57 -12.10 -8.30
CA THR A 96 -9.13 -13.35 -8.97
C THR A 96 -7.74 -13.24 -9.60
N THR A 97 -6.75 -13.81 -8.89
CA THR A 97 -5.64 -14.60 -9.45
C THR A 97 -4.51 -13.88 -10.19
N ALA A 98 -3.33 -13.91 -9.56
CA ALA A 98 -2.09 -14.28 -10.26
C ALA A 98 -1.33 -15.33 -9.42
N THR A 99 -1.86 -16.56 -9.41
CA THR A 99 -1.04 -17.78 -9.33
C THR A 99 -1.06 -18.40 -10.71
N SER A 100 0.04 -18.28 -11.44
CA SER A 100 0.43 -19.07 -12.61
C SER A 100 1.92 -18.76 -12.85
N SER A 101 2.85 -19.70 -12.99
CA SER A 101 2.72 -21.15 -13.13
C SER A 101 4.12 -21.77 -12.99
N ALA A 102 4.26 -22.76 -12.10
CA ALA A 102 5.23 -23.82 -12.26
C ALA A 102 4.44 -25.08 -12.59
N THR A 103 4.73 -25.69 -13.74
CA THR A 103 4.68 -27.15 -13.97
C THR A 103 5.27 -27.44 -15.35
N ALA A 104 6.40 -28.13 -15.34
CA ALA A 104 6.97 -28.80 -16.49
C ALA A 104 6.04 -29.91 -17.02
N PRO A 105 6.20 -30.31 -18.27
CA PRO A 105 6.25 -31.74 -18.52
C PRO A 105 7.54 -32.12 -19.27
N ALA A 106 8.32 -32.99 -18.62
CA ALA A 106 9.18 -33.91 -19.35
C ALA A 106 8.30 -34.99 -19.98
N THR A 107 8.49 -35.26 -21.27
CA THR A 107 8.51 -36.61 -21.89
C THR A 107 8.85 -36.41 -23.37
N GLY A 108 10.14 -36.38 -23.68
CA GLY A 108 10.63 -36.61 -25.04
C GLY A 108 10.66 -38.11 -25.27
N THR A 109 9.63 -38.65 -25.91
CA THR A 109 9.56 -40.05 -26.30
C THR A 109 10.51 -40.31 -27.46
N ALA A 110 11.37 -41.31 -27.31
CA ALA A 110 12.23 -41.83 -28.35
C ALA A 110 11.43 -42.42 -29.51
N THR A 111 11.93 -42.27 -30.74
CA THR A 111 11.76 -43.26 -31.80
C THR A 111 13.04 -43.30 -32.62
N ALA A 112 13.82 -44.36 -32.40
CA ALA A 112 14.80 -44.86 -33.34
C ALA A 112 14.07 -45.66 -34.43
N GLY A 113 14.51 -45.55 -35.69
CA GLY A 113 14.03 -46.40 -36.78
C GLY A 113 14.45 -45.90 -38.14
N GLY A 114 15.63 -46.31 -38.60
CA GLY A 114 16.00 -46.22 -40.01
C GLY A 114 15.41 -47.38 -40.83
N LYS A 115 15.14 -47.15 -42.11
CA LYS A 115 15.48 -48.01 -43.27
C LYS A 115 14.86 -47.46 -44.58
N GLU A 116 15.75 -47.30 -45.56
CA GLU A 116 15.68 -47.83 -46.95
C GLU A 116 14.58 -47.36 -47.94
N GLY A 117 15.03 -47.06 -49.17
CA GLY A 117 14.21 -47.07 -50.41
C GLY A 117 14.28 -45.78 -51.23
N ARG A 118 15.23 -45.62 -52.15
CA ARG A 118 15.13 -45.95 -53.59
C ARG A 118 14.14 -45.07 -54.36
N SER A 119 14.67 -44.09 -55.10
CA SER A 119 14.56 -43.98 -56.58
C SER A 119 15.53 -42.92 -57.07
#